data_AF-A0A2I0K914-F1
#
_entry.id   AF-A0A2I0K914-F1
#
_cell.length_a   1.000
_cell.length_b   1.000
_cell.length_c   1.000
_cell.angle_alpha   90.00
_cell.angle_beta   90.00
_cell.angle_gamma   90.00
#
_symmetry.space_group_name_H-M   'P 1'
#
loop_
_entity.id
_entity.type
_entity.pdbx_description
1 polymer ?
#
loop_
_entity_poly.entity_id
_entity_poly.type
_entity_poly.pdbx_seq_one_letter_code
_entity_poly.pdbx_strand_id
1 'polypeptide(L)'
;MSESTEQTPQILSSTGCDHTSTNAPDPIRTQTVQDYLQSVKAIADELALAGAPITSDDVTIHVLNNIGPEFKELAAAIRAREQPIEFEELYDKWTDYELFLQRESSHTNGQLITANLSQKKGGANDKFRKNQ
;
A
#
# COMPACT_ATOMS: atom_id res chain seq x y z
N MET A 1 -73.02 -19.68 27.24
CA MET A 1 -73.03 -19.02 25.93
C MET A 1 -72.14 -17.80 26.02
N SER A 2 -71.36 -17.56 24.96
CA SER A 2 -70.50 -16.39 24.71
C SER A 2 -69.06 -16.46 25.25
N GLU A 3 -68.28 -17.17 24.45
CA GLU A 3 -66.96 -16.82 23.93
C GLU A 3 -66.66 -15.31 23.87
N SER A 4 -65.50 -14.89 24.37
CA SER A 4 -64.76 -13.76 23.82
C SER A 4 -63.27 -13.94 24.10
N THR A 5 -62.58 -14.08 22.99
CA THR A 5 -61.15 -14.27 22.78
C THR A 5 -60.40 -12.98 23.09
N GLU A 6 -59.48 -13.02 24.05
CA GLU A 6 -58.46 -11.97 24.17
C GLU A 6 -57.27 -12.38 23.31
N GLN A 7 -57.41 -12.12 22.01
CA GLN A 7 -56.36 -12.24 21.01
C GLN A 7 -55.33 -11.13 21.25
N THR A 8 -54.12 -11.52 21.64
CA THR A 8 -52.97 -10.63 21.78
C THR A 8 -52.63 -10.02 20.40
N PRO A 9 -52.62 -8.68 20.22
CA PRO A 9 -52.16 -8.10 18.97
C PRO A 9 -50.64 -8.11 18.90
N GLN A 10 -50.10 -9.04 18.10
CA GLN A 10 -48.72 -9.03 17.63
C GLN A 10 -48.58 -7.92 16.56
N ILE A 11 -48.23 -6.71 16.96
CA ILE A 11 -47.83 -5.66 16.00
C ILE A 11 -46.34 -5.78 15.67
N LEU A 12 -46.07 -6.61 14.66
CA LEU A 12 -44.82 -6.60 13.89
C LEU A 12 -44.89 -5.48 12.86
N SER A 13 -44.26 -4.36 13.18
CA SER A 13 -43.85 -3.30 12.25
C SER A 13 -42.85 -2.44 13.02
N SER A 14 -41.69 -2.07 12.54
CA SER A 14 -41.32 -1.76 11.17
C SER A 14 -39.80 -1.62 11.11
N THR A 15 -39.30 -1.66 9.89
CA THR A 15 -37.96 -1.24 9.47
C THR A 15 -36.81 -1.97 10.14
N GLY A 16 -36.33 -3.00 9.44
CA GLY A 16 -34.91 -3.29 9.45
C GLY A 16 -34.17 -1.98 9.22
N CYS A 17 -33.43 -1.55 10.25
CA CYS A 17 -32.24 -0.78 10.01
C CYS A 17 -31.32 -1.77 9.29
N ASP A 18 -31.48 -1.88 7.97
CA ASP A 18 -30.36 -2.17 7.10
C ASP A 18 -29.37 -1.04 7.39
N HIS A 19 -28.58 -1.21 8.45
CA HIS A 19 -27.26 -0.64 8.48
C HIS A 19 -26.59 -1.27 7.28
N THR A 20 -26.78 -0.60 6.15
CA THR A 20 -25.96 -0.69 4.98
C THR A 20 -24.59 -0.99 5.49
N SER A 21 -24.12 -2.19 5.13
CA SER A 21 -22.75 -2.61 5.24
C SER A 21 -21.90 -1.40 4.91
N THR A 22 -21.47 -0.68 5.94
CA THR A 22 -20.47 0.35 5.81
C THR A 22 -19.20 -0.46 5.75
N ASN A 23 -19.01 -1.07 4.58
CA ASN A 23 -17.73 -1.43 4.03
C ASN A 23 -17.05 -0.12 3.57
N ALA A 24 -17.18 0.95 4.38
CA ALA A 24 -16.09 1.88 4.45
C ALA A 24 -14.99 1.03 5.08
N PRO A 25 -13.85 0.81 4.42
CA PRO A 25 -12.68 0.50 5.22
C PRO A 25 -12.68 1.58 6.30
N ASP A 26 -12.71 1.16 7.57
CA ASP A 26 -12.21 2.03 8.62
C ASP A 26 -10.94 2.68 8.05
N PRO A 27 -10.68 3.97 8.26
CA PRO A 27 -9.34 4.47 8.03
C PRO A 27 -8.46 3.78 9.09
N ILE A 28 -8.18 2.48 8.89
CA ILE A 28 -6.94 1.84 9.24
C ILE A 28 -5.98 2.82 8.63
N ARG A 29 -5.46 3.71 9.48
CA ARG A 29 -4.54 4.75 9.09
C ARG A 29 -3.50 4.00 8.30
N THR A 30 -3.51 4.15 6.99
CA THR A 30 -2.47 3.62 6.12
C THR A 30 -1.30 4.50 6.46
N GLN A 31 -0.61 4.15 7.55
CA GLN A 31 0.41 4.98 8.13
C GLN A 31 1.52 4.98 7.11
N THR A 32 1.65 6.11 6.42
CA THR A 32 2.69 6.30 5.42
C THR A 32 4.04 6.26 6.11
N VAL A 33 5.10 6.02 5.37
CA VAL A 33 6.46 6.13 5.93
C VAL A 33 6.68 7.53 6.51
N GLN A 34 6.12 8.56 5.86
CA GLN A 34 6.10 9.92 6.37
C GLN A 34 5.43 10.04 7.75
N ASP A 35 4.25 9.45 7.96
CA ASP A 35 3.57 9.48 9.27
C ASP A 35 4.38 8.76 10.36
N TYR A 36 5.03 7.65 10.00
CA TYR A 36 5.92 6.93 10.91
C TYR A 36 7.11 7.78 11.31
N LEU A 37 7.85 8.33 10.35
CA LEU A 37 9.03 9.16 10.62
C LEU A 37 8.69 10.41 11.43
N GLN A 38 7.55 11.04 11.14
CA GLN A 38 7.09 12.19 11.91
C GLN A 38 6.77 11.82 13.36
N SER A 39 6.20 10.64 13.61
CA SER A 39 5.95 10.14 14.96
C SER A 39 7.25 9.87 15.73
N VAL A 40 8.26 9.29 15.08
CA VAL A 40 9.58 9.06 15.69
C VAL A 40 10.23 10.39 16.05
N LYS A 41 10.16 11.38 15.16
CA LYS A 41 10.69 12.73 15.42
C LYS A 41 10.00 13.38 16.61
N ALA A 42 8.67 13.32 16.68
CA ALA A 42 7.91 13.90 17.78
C ALA A 42 8.32 13.31 19.13
N ILE A 43 8.49 11.99 19.21
CA ILE A 43 8.95 11.32 20.43
C ILE A 43 10.37 11.75 20.81
N ALA A 44 11.29 11.84 19.83
CA ALA A 44 12.65 12.30 20.08
C ALA A 44 12.69 13.75 20.60
N ASP A 45 11.87 14.63 20.02
CA ASP A 45 11.74 16.03 20.44
C ASP A 45 11.14 16.14 21.85
N GLU A 46 10.10 15.34 22.18
CA GLU A 46 9.51 15.28 23.51
C GLU A 46 10.51 14.82 24.58
N LEU A 47 11.31 13.79 24.27
CA LEU A 47 12.36 13.30 25.17
C LEU A 47 13.48 14.32 25.37
N ALA A 48 13.86 15.04 24.31
CA ALA A 48 14.78 16.17 24.43
C ALA A 48 14.21 17.27 25.35
N LEU A 49 12.91 17.58 25.23
CA LEU A 49 12.22 18.53 26.11
C LEU A 49 12.17 18.07 27.57
N ALA A 50 12.05 16.76 27.80
CA ALA A 50 12.08 16.15 29.12
C ALA A 50 13.49 16.03 29.72
N GLY A 51 14.54 16.48 29.00
CA GLY A 51 15.93 16.44 29.45
C GLY A 51 16.65 15.12 29.17
N ALA A 52 16.08 14.27 28.31
CA ALA A 52 16.64 12.99 27.88
C ALA A 52 16.77 12.92 26.35
N PRO A 53 17.57 13.79 25.71
CA PRO A 53 17.70 13.79 24.25
C PRO A 53 18.27 12.47 23.73
N ILE A 54 17.73 12.01 22.60
CA ILE A 54 18.24 10.85 21.86
C ILE A 54 19.21 11.34 20.77
N THR A 55 20.26 10.56 20.50
CA THR A 55 21.21 10.89 19.43
C THR A 55 20.61 10.67 18.04
N SER A 56 21.09 11.40 17.03
CA SER A 56 20.69 11.20 15.63
C SER A 56 20.93 9.77 15.16
N ASP A 57 22.01 9.15 15.62
CA ASP A 57 22.39 7.78 15.29
C ASP A 57 21.39 6.79 15.86
N ASP A 58 20.98 6.95 17.12
CA ASP A 58 19.98 6.09 17.76
C ASP A 58 18.61 6.21 17.08
N VAL A 59 18.21 7.43 16.69
CA VAL A 59 16.99 7.65 15.90
C VAL A 59 17.07 6.92 14.56
N THR A 60 18.21 7.04 13.87
CA THR A 60 18.44 6.38 12.58
C THR A 60 18.40 4.86 12.71
N ILE A 61 19.07 4.31 13.72
CA ILE A 61 19.06 2.87 14.02
C ILE A 61 17.63 2.40 14.32
N HIS A 62 16.88 3.17 15.10
CA HIS A 62 15.48 2.86 15.41
C HIS A 62 14.64 2.77 14.13
N VAL A 63 14.72 3.76 13.25
CA VAL A 63 14.01 3.76 11.96
C VAL A 63 14.42 2.56 11.09
N LEU A 64 15.71 2.30 10.94
CA LEU A 64 16.25 1.20 10.12
C LEU A 64 15.88 -0.19 10.62
N ASN A 65 15.54 -0.35 11.89
CA ASN A 65 15.17 -1.63 12.50
C ASN A 65 13.66 -1.89 12.49
N ASN A 66 12.84 -0.83 12.48
CA ASN A 66 11.39 -0.93 12.60
C ASN A 66 10.66 -0.77 11.25
N ILE A 67 11.40 -0.58 10.16
CA ILE A 67 10.81 -0.50 8.83
C ILE A 67 10.53 -1.90 8.24
N GLY A 68 9.48 -2.00 7.42
CA GLY A 68 9.11 -3.25 6.76
C GLY A 68 10.16 -3.77 5.75
N PRO A 69 10.10 -5.06 5.39
CA PRO A 69 11.09 -5.71 4.53
C PRO A 69 11.20 -5.11 3.11
N GLU A 70 10.16 -4.40 2.64
CA GLU A 70 10.15 -3.69 1.36
C GLU A 70 11.26 -2.63 1.25
N PHE A 71 11.70 -2.08 2.39
CA PHE A 71 12.72 -1.03 2.45
C PHE A 71 14.12 -1.56 2.77
N LYS A 72 14.32 -2.88 2.82
CA LYS A 72 15.61 -3.50 3.18
C LYS A 72 16.77 -3.00 2.32
N GLU A 73 16.52 -2.70 1.04
CA GLU A 73 17.55 -2.24 0.09
C GLU A 73 18.01 -0.84 0.43
N LEU A 74 17.06 0.08 0.69
CA LEU A 74 17.38 1.41 1.16
C LEU A 74 18.08 1.37 2.52
N ALA A 75 17.60 0.53 3.45
CA ALA A 75 18.22 0.37 4.76
C ALA A 75 19.66 -0.14 4.66
N ALA A 76 19.95 -1.09 3.76
CA ALA A 76 21.32 -1.56 3.51
C ALA A 76 22.21 -0.45 2.93
N ALA A 77 21.69 0.36 2.01
CA ALA A 77 22.41 1.48 1.43
C ALA A 77 22.77 2.55 2.49
N ILE A 78 21.84 2.85 3.40
CA ILE A 78 22.10 3.78 4.51
C ILE A 78 23.15 3.19 5.46
N ARG A 79 23.06 1.90 5.80
CA ARG A 79 24.05 1.23 6.67
C ARG A 79 25.46 1.16 6.07
N ALA A 80 25.58 1.16 4.75
CA ALA A 80 26.85 1.13 4.05
C ALA A 80 27.54 2.50 3.94
N ARG A 81 26.85 3.60 4.29
CA ARG A 81 27.47 4.94 4.28
C ARG A 81 28.54 5.07 5.35
N GLU A 82 29.61 5.77 5.00
CA GLU A 82 30.70 6.12 5.94
C GLU A 82 30.42 7.39 6.75
N GLN A 83 29.49 8.23 6.27
CA GLN A 83 29.11 9.48 6.93
C GLN A 83 27.72 9.34 7.59
N PRO A 84 27.52 9.96 8.78
CA PRO A 84 26.21 10.03 9.40
C PRO A 84 25.17 10.63 8.46
N ILE A 85 23.93 10.15 8.54
CA ILE A 85 22.81 10.69 7.80
C ILE A 85 22.00 11.61 8.70
N GLU A 86 21.71 12.82 8.21
CA GLU A 86 20.84 13.76 8.92
C GLU A 86 19.38 13.31 8.79
N PHE A 87 18.56 13.64 9.78
CA PHE A 87 17.15 13.22 9.82
C PHE A 87 16.36 13.71 8.59
N GLU A 88 16.63 14.92 8.10
CA GLU A 88 15.98 15.48 6.91
C GLU A 88 16.35 14.69 5.64
N GLU A 89 17.63 14.38 5.45
CA GLU A 89 18.07 13.54 4.33
C GLU A 89 17.48 12.12 4.43
N LEU A 90 17.45 11.57 5.65
CA LEU A 90 16.82 10.29 5.93
C LEU A 90 15.36 10.34 5.45
N TYR A 91 14.59 11.33 5.92
CA TYR A 91 13.18 11.52 5.59
C TYR A 91 12.90 11.59 4.09
N ASP A 92 13.66 12.41 3.35
CA ASP A 92 13.53 12.51 1.90
C ASP A 92 13.76 11.16 1.22
N LYS A 93 14.82 10.44 1.61
CA LYS A 93 15.20 9.16 1.02
C LYS A 93 14.12 8.09 1.20
N TRP A 94 13.50 8.03 2.38
CA TRP A 94 12.43 7.07 2.64
C TRP A 94 11.15 7.38 1.88
N THR A 95 10.79 8.67 1.81
CA THR A 95 9.57 9.12 1.12
C THR A 95 9.69 8.91 -0.39
N ASP A 96 10.85 9.23 -0.97
CA ASP A 96 11.15 8.95 -2.38
C ASP A 96 11.07 7.46 -2.70
N TYR A 97 11.56 6.61 -1.79
CA TYR A 97 11.57 5.17 -1.96
C TYR A 97 10.17 4.56 -1.81
N GLU A 98 9.33 5.08 -0.91
CA GLU A 98 7.90 4.72 -0.83
C GLU A 98 7.18 4.99 -2.16
N LEU A 99 7.42 6.15 -2.76
CA LEU A 99 6.87 6.50 -4.08
C LEU A 99 7.42 5.59 -5.21
N PHE A 100 8.70 5.19 -5.11
CA PHE A 100 9.28 4.23 -6.03
C PHE A 100 8.57 2.86 -5.94
N LEU A 101 8.40 2.31 -4.72
CA LEU A 101 7.70 1.04 -4.50
C LEU A 101 6.23 1.09 -4.98
N GLN A 102 5.55 2.23 -4.81
CA GLN A 102 4.18 2.39 -5.29
C GLN A 102 4.09 2.35 -6.82
N ARG A 103 5.11 2.87 -7.53
CA ARG A 103 5.20 2.74 -8.99
C ARG A 103 5.55 1.33 -9.42
N GLU A 104 6.49 0.67 -8.75
CA GLU A 104 6.90 -0.70 -9.10
C GLU A 104 5.77 -1.71 -8.91
N SER A 105 5.02 -1.62 -7.80
CA SER A 105 3.81 -2.42 -7.57
C SER A 105 2.72 -2.19 -8.62
N SER A 106 2.61 -0.98 -9.17
CA SER A 106 1.70 -0.66 -10.28
C SER A 106 2.19 -1.22 -11.63
N HIS A 107 3.51 -1.21 -11.87
CA HIS A 107 4.11 -1.74 -13.10
C HIS A 107 4.05 -3.28 -13.18
N THR A 108 4.24 -3.97 -12.06
CA THR A 108 4.17 -5.44 -11.99
C THR A 108 2.76 -5.99 -12.20
N ASN A 109 1.71 -5.23 -11.82
CA ASN A 109 0.31 -5.58 -12.13
C ASN A 109 -0.11 -5.26 -13.58
N GLY A 110 0.60 -4.36 -14.28
CA GLY A 110 0.21 -3.83 -15.58
C GLY A 110 0.80 -4.56 -16.80
N GLN A 111 1.70 -5.52 -16.63
CA GLN A 111 2.47 -6.09 -17.74
C GLN A 111 1.76 -7.29 -18.42
N LEU A 112 0.55 -7.09 -18.94
CA LEU A 112 0.01 -7.94 -20.01
C LEU A 112 0.46 -7.39 -21.37
N ILE A 113 1.70 -7.68 -21.76
CA ILE A 113 2.15 -7.44 -23.14
C ILE A 113 1.60 -8.58 -24.02
N THR A 114 0.35 -8.44 -24.48
CA THR A 114 -0.17 -9.29 -25.55
C THR A 114 0.42 -8.83 -26.87
N ALA A 115 1.41 -9.58 -27.37
CA ALA A 115 1.92 -9.42 -28.73
C ALA A 115 0.94 -10.10 -29.71
N ASN A 116 0.00 -9.35 -30.26
CA ASN A 116 -0.83 -9.83 -31.38
C ASN A 116 0.00 -9.81 -32.68
N LEU A 117 0.69 -10.93 -32.97
CA LEU A 117 1.38 -11.13 -34.24
C LEU A 117 0.40 -11.65 -35.31
N SER A 118 -0.22 -10.74 -36.06
CA SER A 118 -1.01 -11.09 -37.25
C SER A 118 -0.11 -11.14 -38.48
N GLN A 119 0.54 -12.29 -38.75
CA GLN A 119 1.11 -12.58 -40.06
C GLN A 119 0.08 -13.32 -40.91
N LYS A 120 -0.60 -12.51 -41.73
CA LYS A 120 -1.50 -12.90 -42.82
C LYS A 120 -0.89 -14.02 -43.67
N LYS A 121 -1.48 -15.22 -43.60
CA LYS A 121 -1.32 -16.30 -44.59
C LYS A 121 -1.74 -15.77 -45.97
N GLY A 122 -0.78 -15.37 -46.79
CA GLY A 122 -0.95 -15.19 -48.22
C GLY A 122 -0.45 -16.44 -48.94
N GLY A 123 -1.35 -17.40 -49.19
CA GLY A 123 -1.04 -18.56 -50.03
C GLY A 123 -0.90 -18.13 -51.48
N ALA A 124 0.34 -18.09 -51.98
CA ALA A 124 0.62 -17.98 -53.41
C ALA A 124 0.87 -19.39 -53.95
N ASN A 125 -0.19 -20.01 -54.48
CA ASN A 125 -0.12 -21.18 -55.35
C ASN A 125 0.22 -20.70 -56.77
N ASP A 126 1.50 -20.48 -57.08
CA ASP A 126 1.92 -20.32 -58.48
C ASP A 126 2.44 -21.66 -59.00
N LYS A 127 1.51 -22.39 -59.64
CA LYS A 127 1.79 -23.61 -60.39
C LYS A 127 2.54 -23.25 -61.68
N PHE A 128 3.87 -23.21 -61.62
CA PHE A 128 4.69 -23.18 -62.83
C PHE A 128 4.66 -24.56 -63.50
N ARG A 129 3.72 -24.69 -64.44
CA ARG A 129 3.54 -25.84 -65.31
C ARG A 129 4.37 -25.62 -66.57
N LYS A 130 5.37 -26.48 -66.73
CA LYS A 130 6.23 -26.66 -67.92
C LYS A 130 5.38 -26.80 -69.18
N ASN A 131 5.73 -26.13 -70.28
CA ASN A 131 5.39 -26.52 -71.65
C ASN A 131 6.17 -25.68 -72.70
N GLN A 132 7.26 -26.27 -73.22
CA GLN A 132 7.78 -26.36 -74.61
C GLN A 132 9.31 -26.33 -74.64
#